data_AF-A0A4Q9PD77-F1
#
_entry.id   AF-A0A4Q9PD77-F1
#
_cell.length_a   1.000
_cell.length_b   1.000
_cell.length_c   1.000
_cell.angle_alpha   90.00
_cell.angle_beta   90.00
_cell.angle_gamma   90.00
#
_symmetry.space_group_name_H-M   'P 1'
#
loop_
_entity.id
_entity.type
_entity.pdbx_description
1 polymer ?
#
loop_
_entity_poly.entity_id
_entity_poly.type
_entity_poly.pdbx_seq_one_letter_code
_entity_poly.pdbx_strand_id
1 'polypeptide(L)'
;MSYNIPINQVDPTAPTPQNTPLQHAPIAQGLSRPTVPDITEDNEGEEEESTGAIQQAMLGLVHGKLSGLVGKSSGYIESLPVEVKKNIEALKGVQVKQVELQNQYKRECLELEKKYLELQKPLYDRRHAIITGAAQPTPEEIEAGEKQSIKDDPDYTPLPKDVQPAPAGIPEFWLTALRTHAHFGEVITDRDADALKSLIDIRIEYLPSTEPKPGFKLLFKFAPNDYFENEVLEKTYLYQEEVGYSGDFMYDRAIGTEIKWKEDKDLTKEFEVKKQRNKNTNRTRLVRKARPTASFFNFFSPPQPPSDEAIESGELDEDELEELEEKLEIDYQLGEDIKEKIIPRAIDYFTGKALEYEDFDDDDDDFEDIDDEDDDEDEFEDDDSDSDGDIPARRRAPPKGRGAGANQNVNPEECKQQ
;
A
#
# COMPACT_ATOMS: atom_id res chain seq x y z
N MET A 1 -21.52 7.97 61.33
CA MET A 1 -22.05 6.92 62.22
C MET A 1 -21.22 5.67 61.97
N SER A 2 -20.67 5.07 63.03
CA SER A 2 -19.81 3.88 62.98
C SER A 2 -20.58 2.65 63.45
N TYR A 3 -20.43 1.49 62.79
CA TYR A 3 -20.56 0.18 63.44
C TYR A 3 -19.72 -0.88 62.72
N ASN A 4 -19.32 -1.91 63.47
CA ASN A 4 -18.22 -2.82 63.16
C ASN A 4 -18.62 -4.13 62.46
N ILE A 5 -17.64 -4.65 61.71
CA ILE A 5 -17.24 -6.05 61.41
C ILE A 5 -17.86 -7.16 62.31
N PRO A 6 -17.98 -8.40 61.78
CA PRO A 6 -16.90 -9.35 62.04
C PRO A 6 -16.48 -10.25 60.85
N ILE A 7 -15.20 -10.62 60.85
CA ILE A 7 -14.63 -11.71 60.04
C ILE A 7 -15.04 -13.04 60.68
N ASN A 8 -15.31 -14.07 59.87
CA ASN A 8 -15.10 -15.45 60.30
C ASN A 8 -14.56 -16.32 59.16
N GLN A 9 -13.68 -17.26 59.49
CA GLN A 9 -13.01 -18.14 58.52
C GLN A 9 -13.75 -19.48 58.35
N VAL A 10 -13.26 -20.24 57.36
CA VAL A 10 -13.30 -21.70 57.19
C VAL A 10 -14.40 -22.29 56.28
N ASP A 11 -13.85 -23.03 55.31
CA ASP A 11 -14.33 -24.12 54.47
C ASP A 11 -14.97 -23.86 53.08
N PRO A 12 -14.56 -24.67 52.07
CA PRO A 12 -14.82 -24.41 50.65
C PRO A 12 -16.09 -25.11 50.13
N THR A 13 -16.35 -24.91 48.83
CA THR A 13 -17.39 -25.54 47.98
C THR A 13 -18.80 -24.95 48.06
N ALA A 14 -19.12 -24.15 47.04
CA ALA A 14 -20.45 -23.97 46.45
C ALA A 14 -20.27 -23.56 44.97
N PRO A 15 -21.20 -23.87 44.05
CA PRO A 15 -20.80 -24.55 42.82
C PRO A 15 -20.89 -23.71 41.53
N THR A 16 -19.96 -23.97 40.61
CA THR A 16 -20.06 -23.55 39.19
C THR A 16 -21.12 -24.36 38.44
N PRO A 17 -21.95 -23.74 37.58
CA PRO A 17 -22.93 -24.47 36.77
C PRO A 17 -22.23 -25.22 35.63
N GLN A 18 -22.08 -26.54 35.78
CA GLN A 18 -21.40 -27.41 34.83
C GLN A 18 -22.43 -28.12 33.95
N ASN A 19 -22.60 -27.64 32.71
CA ASN A 19 -23.58 -28.18 31.76
C ASN A 19 -22.90 -29.00 30.65
N THR A 20 -22.13 -30.01 31.05
CA THR A 20 -21.52 -31.01 30.17
C THR A 20 -22.08 -32.39 30.54
N PRO A 21 -22.85 -33.07 29.68
CA PRO A 21 -23.47 -34.34 30.02
C PRO A 21 -22.44 -35.47 30.13
N LEU A 22 -22.27 -35.99 31.35
CA LEU A 22 -21.48 -37.17 31.68
C LEU A 22 -22.22 -38.47 31.30
N GLN A 23 -22.28 -38.79 30.00
CA GLN A 23 -22.49 -40.17 29.51
C GLN A 23 -22.28 -40.28 27.99
N HIS A 24 -21.47 -41.25 27.56
CA HIS A 24 -21.36 -41.61 26.14
C HIS A 24 -22.67 -42.24 25.64
N ALA A 25 -23.22 -41.71 24.55
CA ALA A 25 -24.33 -42.34 23.84
C ALA A 25 -23.84 -43.61 23.08
N PRO A 26 -24.58 -44.72 23.11
CA PRO A 26 -24.14 -45.97 22.50
C PRO A 26 -24.39 -45.99 20.98
N ILE A 27 -23.34 -45.79 20.19
CA ILE A 27 -23.39 -45.95 18.72
C ILE A 27 -23.22 -47.44 18.36
N ALA A 28 -24.28 -48.22 18.59
CA ALA A 28 -24.32 -49.62 18.18
C ALA A 28 -25.75 -50.13 17.96
N GLN A 29 -26.46 -49.59 16.95
CA GLN A 29 -27.48 -50.29 16.13
C GLN A 29 -28.16 -49.30 15.16
N GLY A 30 -28.31 -49.68 13.88
CA GLY A 30 -29.48 -49.24 13.09
C GLY A 30 -29.34 -48.07 12.11
N LEU A 31 -28.14 -47.68 11.65
CA LEU A 31 -28.01 -46.81 10.46
C LEU A 31 -27.58 -47.62 9.24
N SER A 32 -28.51 -47.77 8.30
CA SER A 32 -28.30 -48.45 7.02
C SER A 32 -27.29 -47.69 6.15
N ARG A 33 -26.26 -48.38 5.66
CA ARG A 33 -25.42 -47.88 4.57
C ARG A 33 -26.31 -47.61 3.35
N PRO A 34 -26.14 -46.47 2.64
CA PRO A 34 -26.73 -46.32 1.31
C PRO A 34 -26.13 -47.37 0.38
N THR A 35 -26.97 -48.25 -0.17
CA THR A 35 -26.56 -49.22 -1.19
C THR A 35 -26.49 -48.51 -2.53
N VAL A 36 -25.30 -48.04 -2.90
CA VAL A 36 -24.98 -47.80 -4.32
C VAL A 36 -24.68 -49.18 -4.92
N PRO A 37 -25.33 -49.59 -6.02
CA PRO A 37 -24.92 -50.80 -6.73
C PRO A 37 -23.52 -50.61 -7.32
N ASP A 38 -22.66 -51.63 -7.24
CA ASP A 38 -21.42 -51.64 -8.01
C ASP A 38 -21.80 -51.54 -9.50
N ILE A 39 -21.27 -50.52 -10.17
CA ILE A 39 -21.40 -50.39 -11.63
C ILE A 39 -20.47 -51.43 -12.24
N THR A 40 -21.06 -52.39 -12.95
CA THR A 40 -20.31 -53.40 -13.69
C THR A 40 -19.60 -52.76 -14.87
N GLU A 41 -18.28 -52.83 -14.90
CA GLU A 41 -17.51 -52.83 -16.15
C GLU A 41 -17.99 -54.01 -17.00
N ASP A 42 -18.75 -53.72 -18.06
CA ASP A 42 -18.82 -54.43 -19.34
C ASP A 42 -20.10 -54.03 -20.09
N ASN A 43 -20.00 -53.03 -20.97
CA ASN A 43 -20.48 -53.14 -22.35
C ASN A 43 -19.97 -51.93 -23.16
N GLU A 44 -18.94 -52.14 -23.97
CA GLU A 44 -18.42 -51.14 -24.91
C GLU A 44 -19.53 -50.61 -25.82
N GLY A 45 -19.58 -49.28 -25.97
CA GLY A 45 -20.48 -48.55 -26.86
C GLY A 45 -19.74 -47.33 -27.40
N GLU A 46 -19.15 -47.50 -28.58
CA GLU A 46 -18.29 -46.53 -29.27
C GLU A 46 -19.03 -45.22 -29.62
N GLU A 47 -18.96 -44.17 -28.78
CA GLU A 47 -19.18 -42.77 -29.19
C GLU A 47 -18.28 -41.80 -28.37
N GLU A 48 -16.97 -41.81 -28.65
CA GLU A 48 -16.06 -40.73 -28.23
C GLU A 48 -16.05 -39.56 -29.26
N GLU A 49 -15.34 -38.47 -28.88
CA GLU A 49 -14.98 -37.30 -29.69
C GLU A 49 -16.08 -36.26 -30.05
N SER A 50 -16.19 -35.22 -29.20
CA SER A 50 -16.14 -33.81 -29.66
C SER A 50 -16.25 -32.78 -28.54
N THR A 51 -16.83 -33.12 -27.39
CA THR A 51 -17.16 -32.13 -26.34
C THR A 51 -15.95 -31.59 -25.60
N GLY A 52 -14.99 -32.44 -25.19
CA GLY A 52 -13.80 -32.04 -24.45
C GLY A 52 -12.90 -31.07 -25.23
N ALA A 53 -12.61 -31.39 -26.50
CA ALA A 53 -11.78 -30.55 -27.36
C ALA A 53 -12.42 -29.18 -27.66
N ILE A 54 -13.74 -29.11 -27.85
CA ILE A 54 -14.44 -27.83 -28.00
C ILE A 54 -14.36 -27.02 -26.70
N GLN A 55 -14.49 -27.66 -25.53
CA GLN A 55 -14.49 -26.97 -24.24
C GLN A 55 -13.08 -26.47 -23.86
N GLN A 56 -12.02 -27.25 -24.10
CA GLN A 56 -10.63 -26.82 -23.95
C GLN A 56 -10.23 -25.74 -24.99
N ALA A 57 -10.59 -25.91 -26.26
CA ALA A 57 -10.33 -24.90 -27.29
C ALA A 57 -11.08 -23.58 -27.01
N MET A 58 -12.29 -23.66 -26.43
CA MET A 58 -13.05 -22.48 -26.00
C MET A 58 -12.39 -21.78 -24.79
N LEU A 59 -11.86 -22.53 -23.82
CA LEU A 59 -11.08 -21.99 -22.70
C LEU A 59 -9.78 -21.29 -23.19
N GLY A 60 -9.04 -21.93 -24.11
CA GLY A 60 -7.85 -21.32 -24.72
C GLY A 60 -8.16 -20.08 -25.56
N LEU A 61 -9.27 -20.08 -26.32
CA LEU A 61 -9.74 -18.90 -27.06
C LEU A 61 -10.15 -17.75 -26.14
N VAL A 62 -10.71 -18.05 -24.97
CA VAL A 62 -11.16 -17.06 -24.00
C VAL A 62 -9.96 -16.29 -23.44
N HIS A 63 -8.92 -16.98 -22.97
CA HIS A 63 -7.76 -16.33 -22.35
C HIS A 63 -7.02 -15.41 -23.35
N GLY A 64 -6.70 -15.91 -24.55
CA GLY A 64 -5.96 -15.14 -25.56
C GLY A 64 -6.75 -14.01 -26.23
N LYS A 65 -8.10 -14.05 -26.22
CA LYS A 65 -8.93 -12.98 -26.77
C LYS A 65 -9.38 -11.95 -25.74
N LEU A 66 -9.44 -12.29 -24.45
CA LEU A 66 -9.89 -11.39 -23.38
C LEU A 66 -9.10 -10.07 -23.36
N SER A 67 -7.77 -10.14 -23.48
CA SER A 67 -6.89 -8.96 -23.50
C SER A 67 -7.21 -8.00 -24.68
N GLY A 68 -7.60 -8.53 -25.84
CA GLY A 68 -8.06 -7.71 -26.99
C GLY A 68 -9.54 -7.32 -26.98
N LEU A 69 -10.29 -7.72 -25.95
CA LEU A 69 -11.75 -7.56 -25.84
C LEU A 69 -12.19 -6.68 -24.66
N VAL A 70 -11.26 -6.08 -23.91
CA VAL A 70 -11.60 -5.01 -22.96
C VAL A 70 -12.38 -3.91 -23.69
N GLY A 71 -13.63 -3.67 -23.27
CA GLY A 71 -14.56 -2.74 -23.92
C GLY A 71 -15.13 -3.15 -25.29
N LYS A 72 -14.83 -4.35 -25.83
CA LYS A 72 -15.31 -4.82 -27.14
C LYS A 72 -16.07 -6.15 -27.02
N SER A 73 -17.15 -6.30 -27.78
CA SER A 73 -18.27 -7.19 -27.41
C SER A 73 -18.10 -8.70 -27.68
N SER A 74 -16.90 -9.19 -28.03
CA SER A 74 -16.58 -10.57 -28.44
C SER A 74 -17.26 -11.11 -29.71
N GLY A 75 -18.35 -10.50 -30.19
CA GLY A 75 -19.20 -11.02 -31.27
C GLY A 75 -20.08 -12.19 -30.86
N TYR A 76 -19.67 -12.98 -29.87
CA TYR A 76 -20.44 -14.10 -29.34
C TYR A 76 -21.74 -13.63 -28.70
N ILE A 77 -21.69 -12.62 -27.83
CA ILE A 77 -22.87 -12.06 -27.16
C ILE A 77 -23.86 -11.50 -28.19
N GLU A 78 -23.39 -10.86 -29.28
CA GLU A 78 -24.22 -10.37 -30.38
C GLU A 78 -24.87 -11.50 -31.18
N SER A 79 -24.21 -12.66 -31.29
CA SER A 79 -24.73 -13.81 -32.03
C SER A 79 -25.87 -14.56 -31.31
N LEU A 80 -26.03 -14.36 -30.00
CA LEU A 80 -27.02 -15.10 -29.20
C LEU A 80 -28.47 -14.73 -29.56
N PRO A 81 -29.41 -15.70 -29.51
CA PRO A 81 -30.85 -15.45 -29.66
C PRO A 81 -31.37 -14.42 -28.65
N VAL A 82 -32.46 -13.73 -28.99
CA VAL A 82 -33.07 -12.67 -28.15
C VAL A 82 -33.56 -13.24 -26.81
N GLU A 83 -34.04 -14.48 -26.82
CA GLU A 83 -34.46 -15.25 -25.64
C GLU A 83 -33.28 -15.46 -24.67
N VAL A 84 -32.09 -15.78 -25.18
CA VAL A 84 -30.89 -15.97 -24.37
C VAL A 84 -30.35 -14.63 -23.88
N LYS A 85 -30.37 -13.58 -24.72
CA LYS A 85 -30.00 -12.21 -24.30
C LYS A 85 -30.89 -11.69 -23.16
N LYS A 86 -32.20 -11.99 -23.18
CA LYS A 86 -33.09 -11.67 -22.05
C LYS A 86 -32.67 -12.35 -20.75
N ASN A 87 -32.12 -13.56 -20.80
CA ASN A 87 -31.57 -14.23 -19.61
C ASN A 87 -30.28 -13.54 -19.13
N ILE A 88 -29.43 -13.05 -20.04
CA ILE A 88 -28.24 -12.26 -19.68
C ILE A 88 -28.64 -10.94 -19.00
N GLU A 89 -29.61 -10.22 -19.55
CA GLU A 89 -30.12 -8.99 -18.92
C GLU A 89 -30.80 -9.27 -17.56
N ALA A 90 -31.47 -10.42 -17.41
CA ALA A 90 -31.99 -10.86 -16.12
C ALA A 90 -30.87 -11.17 -15.11
N LEU A 91 -29.76 -11.79 -15.54
CA LEU A 91 -28.58 -12.03 -14.70
C LEU A 91 -27.88 -10.73 -14.29
N LYS A 92 -27.75 -9.74 -15.20
CA LYS A 92 -27.29 -8.39 -14.84
C LYS A 92 -28.19 -7.75 -13.77
N GLY A 93 -29.52 -7.92 -13.88
CA GLY A 93 -30.47 -7.49 -12.85
C GLY A 93 -30.35 -8.22 -11.52
N VAL A 94 -29.78 -9.43 -11.49
CA VAL A 94 -29.38 -10.12 -10.24
C VAL A 94 -28.06 -9.55 -9.72
N GLN A 95 -27.09 -9.29 -10.59
CA GLN A 95 -25.80 -8.67 -10.22
C GLN A 95 -25.99 -7.31 -9.54
N VAL A 96 -26.93 -6.47 -10.00
CA VAL A 96 -27.27 -5.20 -9.33
C VAL A 96 -27.62 -5.41 -7.86
N LYS A 97 -28.43 -6.43 -7.54
CA LYS A 97 -28.81 -6.74 -6.15
C LYS A 97 -27.65 -7.29 -5.32
N GLN A 98 -26.71 -7.98 -5.95
CA GLN A 98 -25.48 -8.42 -5.30
C GLN A 98 -24.59 -7.22 -4.95
N VAL A 99 -24.46 -6.25 -5.86
CA VAL A 99 -23.73 -4.99 -5.63
C VAL A 99 -24.42 -4.12 -4.57
N GLU A 100 -25.76 -4.03 -4.56
CA GLU A 100 -26.53 -3.40 -3.48
C GLU A 100 -26.20 -4.01 -2.10
N LEU A 101 -26.10 -5.35 -2.03
CA LEU A 101 -25.77 -6.07 -0.79
C LEU A 101 -24.29 -5.89 -0.38
N GLN A 102 -23.36 -5.87 -1.34
CA GLN A 102 -21.94 -5.59 -1.10
C GLN A 102 -21.74 -4.16 -0.59
N ASN A 103 -22.42 -3.18 -1.18
CA ASN A 103 -22.48 -1.79 -0.70
C ASN A 103 -22.97 -1.71 0.75
N GLN A 104 -24.05 -2.42 1.09
CA GLN A 104 -24.54 -2.47 2.48
C GLN A 104 -23.48 -3.08 3.41
N TYR A 105 -22.88 -4.21 3.04
CA TYR A 105 -21.85 -4.89 3.85
C TYR A 105 -20.65 -3.97 4.13
N LYS A 106 -20.10 -3.28 3.13
CA LYS A 106 -18.96 -2.37 3.34
C LYS A 106 -19.33 -1.13 4.17
N ARG A 107 -20.56 -0.60 4.04
CA ARG A 107 -21.06 0.45 4.93
C ARG A 107 -21.18 -0.04 6.38
N GLU A 108 -21.60 -1.29 6.61
CA GLU A 108 -21.62 -1.89 7.95
C GLU A 108 -20.20 -2.15 8.51
N CYS A 109 -19.24 -2.52 7.66
CA CYS A 109 -17.82 -2.62 8.05
C CYS A 109 -17.26 -1.26 8.50
N LEU A 110 -17.50 -0.19 7.75
CA LEU A 110 -17.05 1.16 8.08
C LEU A 110 -17.63 1.67 9.42
N GLU A 111 -18.90 1.37 9.73
CA GLU A 111 -19.49 1.70 11.03
C GLU A 111 -18.92 0.82 12.18
N LEU A 112 -18.48 -0.41 11.88
CA LEU A 112 -17.75 -1.25 12.83
C LEU A 112 -16.34 -0.72 13.11
N GLU A 113 -15.60 -0.30 12.07
CA GLU A 113 -14.29 0.36 12.17
C GLU A 113 -14.37 1.63 13.02
N LYS A 114 -15.33 2.52 12.73
CA LYS A 114 -15.63 3.71 13.55
C LYS A 114 -15.83 3.36 15.03
N LYS A 115 -16.64 2.34 15.32
CA LYS A 115 -16.89 1.87 16.69
C LYS A 115 -15.62 1.37 17.38
N TYR A 116 -14.76 0.62 16.69
CA TYR A 116 -13.51 0.14 17.28
C TYR A 116 -12.44 1.24 17.41
N LEU A 117 -12.43 2.23 16.52
CA LEU A 117 -11.60 3.43 16.67
C LEU A 117 -11.91 4.17 17.98
N GLU A 118 -13.18 4.35 18.35
CA GLU A 118 -13.55 4.95 19.66
C GLU A 118 -13.04 4.13 20.85
N LEU A 119 -12.91 2.81 20.73
CA LEU A 119 -12.32 1.94 21.76
C LEU A 119 -10.78 2.01 21.78
N GLN A 120 -10.15 2.29 20.64
CA GLN A 120 -8.69 2.48 20.52
C GLN A 120 -8.24 3.87 20.99
N LYS A 121 -9.06 4.92 20.84
CA LYS A 121 -8.69 6.30 21.22
C LYS A 121 -8.05 6.42 22.62
N PRO A 122 -8.60 5.83 23.70
CA PRO A 122 -7.95 5.88 25.02
C PRO A 122 -6.55 5.24 25.08
N LEU A 123 -6.30 4.21 24.27
CA LEU A 123 -4.98 3.56 24.15
C LEU A 123 -4.01 4.47 23.38
N TYR A 124 -4.47 5.08 22.29
CA TYR A 124 -3.68 6.06 21.53
C TYR A 124 -3.40 7.33 22.36
N ASP A 125 -4.34 7.78 23.20
CA ASP A 125 -4.13 8.89 24.13
C ASP A 125 -3.13 8.53 25.22
N ARG A 126 -3.19 7.30 25.76
CA ARG A 126 -2.20 6.80 26.70
C ARG A 126 -0.80 6.72 26.07
N ARG A 127 -0.70 6.21 24.83
CA ARG A 127 0.53 6.18 24.04
C ARG A 127 1.10 7.59 23.83
N HIS A 128 0.29 8.54 23.37
CA HIS A 128 0.71 9.94 23.17
C HIS A 128 1.21 10.58 24.49
N ALA A 129 0.55 10.32 25.62
CA ALA A 129 0.96 10.84 26.91
C ALA A 129 2.33 10.28 27.38
N ILE A 130 2.66 9.04 27.03
CA ILE A 130 3.99 8.44 27.29
C ILE A 130 5.04 9.00 26.32
N ILE A 131 4.75 9.03 25.01
CA ILE A 131 5.67 9.56 23.98
C ILE A 131 6.06 11.02 24.27
N THR A 132 5.12 11.85 24.72
CA THR A 132 5.38 13.26 25.05
C THR A 132 5.94 13.48 26.47
N GLY A 133 5.94 12.46 27.33
CA GLY A 133 6.31 12.58 28.74
C GLY A 133 5.25 13.28 29.61
N ALA A 134 4.07 13.59 29.06
CA ALA A 134 2.96 14.20 29.78
C ALA A 134 2.41 13.30 30.90
N ALA A 135 2.60 11.97 30.79
CA ALA A 135 2.37 11.02 31.87
C ALA A 135 3.44 9.93 31.89
N GLN A 136 3.87 9.55 33.09
CA GLN A 136 4.84 8.48 33.29
C GLN A 136 4.21 7.09 33.03
N PRO A 137 4.97 6.11 32.53
CA PRO A 137 4.54 4.71 32.46
C PRO A 137 4.21 4.16 33.85
N THR A 138 3.22 3.27 33.96
CA THR A 138 2.94 2.56 35.21
C THR A 138 3.82 1.31 35.35
N PRO A 139 4.06 0.80 36.57
CA PRO A 139 4.76 -0.47 36.75
C PRO A 139 4.07 -1.66 36.05
N GLU A 140 2.74 -1.62 35.93
CA GLU A 140 1.95 -2.66 35.25
C GLU A 140 2.16 -2.64 33.74
N GLU A 141 2.25 -1.44 33.14
CA GLU A 141 2.56 -1.27 31.70
C GLU A 141 3.99 -1.73 31.38
N ILE A 142 4.96 -1.42 32.26
CA ILE A 142 6.34 -1.88 32.12
C ILE A 142 6.40 -3.41 32.22
N GLU A 143 5.77 -4.02 33.24
CA GLU A 143 5.76 -5.49 33.39
C GLU A 143 5.05 -6.19 32.22
N ALA A 144 4.00 -5.59 31.64
CA ALA A 144 3.36 -6.09 30.43
C ALA A 144 4.27 -5.97 29.19
N GLY A 145 4.98 -4.85 29.04
CA GLY A 145 5.96 -4.63 27.99
C GLY A 145 7.13 -5.62 28.05
N GLU A 146 7.73 -5.81 29.23
CA GLU A 146 8.81 -6.80 29.44
C GLU A 146 8.35 -8.22 29.12
N LYS A 147 7.12 -8.62 29.48
CA LYS A 147 6.58 -9.94 29.11
C LYS A 147 6.44 -10.13 27.60
N GLN A 148 6.11 -9.06 26.88
CA GLN A 148 6.06 -9.09 25.41
C GLN A 148 7.48 -9.14 24.83
N SER A 149 8.42 -8.34 25.35
CA SER A 149 9.82 -8.38 24.92
C SER A 149 10.48 -9.76 25.14
N ILE A 150 10.22 -10.43 26.26
CA ILE A 150 10.70 -11.81 26.53
C ILE A 150 10.08 -12.85 25.59
N LYS A 151 8.87 -12.60 25.08
CA LYS A 151 8.20 -13.48 24.11
C LYS A 151 8.81 -13.32 22.71
N ASP A 152 9.21 -12.10 22.36
CA ASP A 152 9.79 -11.77 21.06
C ASP A 152 11.29 -12.10 21.00
N ASP A 153 12.03 -11.80 22.07
CA ASP A 153 13.45 -12.14 22.27
C ASP A 153 13.64 -12.92 23.58
N PRO A 154 13.92 -14.24 23.53
CA PRO A 154 14.16 -15.07 24.71
C PRO A 154 15.40 -14.66 25.54
N ASP A 155 16.36 -13.95 24.96
CA ASP A 155 17.56 -13.45 25.63
C ASP A 155 17.37 -12.02 26.20
N TYR A 156 16.17 -11.43 26.04
CA TYR A 156 15.83 -10.12 26.58
C TYR A 156 16.06 -10.04 28.09
N THR A 157 16.89 -9.08 28.49
CA THR A 157 17.19 -8.82 29.91
C THR A 157 16.23 -7.75 30.48
N PRO A 158 15.41 -8.08 31.50
CA PRO A 158 14.50 -7.12 32.13
C PRO A 158 15.20 -5.89 32.71
N LEU A 159 14.49 -4.77 32.75
CA LEU A 159 15.02 -3.48 33.15
C LEU A 159 15.22 -3.40 34.68
N PRO A 160 16.23 -2.63 35.15
CA PRO A 160 16.44 -2.43 36.59
C PRO A 160 15.27 -1.71 37.25
N LYS A 161 14.55 -2.39 38.15
CA LYS A 161 13.33 -1.88 38.82
C LYS A 161 13.56 -0.68 39.75
N ASP A 162 14.82 -0.42 40.09
CA ASP A 162 15.30 0.70 40.88
C ASP A 162 15.52 1.98 40.04
N VAL A 163 15.58 1.87 38.71
CA VAL A 163 15.64 3.01 37.79
C VAL A 163 14.21 3.45 37.45
N GLN A 164 13.89 4.72 37.75
CA GLN A 164 12.61 5.30 37.35
C GLN A 164 12.63 5.69 35.86
N PRO A 165 11.49 5.63 35.15
CA PRO A 165 11.40 6.10 33.77
C PRO A 165 11.78 7.58 33.64
N ALA A 166 12.22 7.98 32.44
CA ALA A 166 12.67 9.35 32.20
C ALA A 166 11.50 10.36 32.36
N PRO A 167 11.74 11.55 32.95
CA PRO A 167 10.72 12.59 33.06
C PRO A 167 10.38 13.24 31.70
N ALA A 168 11.30 13.14 30.73
CA ALA A 168 11.05 13.48 29.33
C ALA A 168 10.49 12.26 28.59
N GLY A 169 9.65 12.50 27.59
CA GLY A 169 9.12 11.46 26.72
C GLY A 169 10.15 10.86 25.76
N ILE A 170 9.67 10.08 24.79
CA ILE A 170 10.50 9.39 23.79
C ILE A 170 10.84 10.38 22.66
N PRO A 171 12.11 10.80 22.51
CA PRO A 171 12.48 11.76 21.47
C PRO A 171 12.35 11.14 20.08
N GLU A 172 11.95 11.96 19.10
CA GLU A 172 11.91 11.62 17.67
C GLU A 172 11.03 10.40 17.30
N PHE A 173 10.17 9.92 18.21
CA PHE A 173 9.40 8.67 18.07
C PHE A 173 8.73 8.49 16.70
N TRP A 174 7.95 9.47 16.26
CA TRP A 174 7.25 9.38 14.98
C TRP A 174 8.16 9.55 13.76
N LEU A 175 9.26 10.31 13.87
CA LEU A 175 10.26 10.39 12.81
C LEU A 175 10.96 9.04 12.63
N THR A 176 11.37 8.39 13.72
CA THR A 176 11.96 7.05 13.67
C THR A 176 10.97 6.04 13.10
N ALA A 177 9.73 5.98 13.63
CA ALA A 177 8.71 5.04 13.15
C ALA A 177 8.39 5.22 11.66
N LEU A 178 8.26 6.46 11.17
CA LEU A 178 8.06 6.72 9.75
C LEU A 178 9.30 6.37 8.91
N ARG A 179 10.52 6.61 9.40
CA ARG A 179 11.76 6.26 8.68
C ARG A 179 12.04 4.76 8.60
N THR A 180 11.51 3.96 9.53
CA THR A 180 11.63 2.50 9.48
C THR A 180 10.79 1.89 8.35
N HIS A 181 9.56 2.38 8.14
CA HIS A 181 8.65 1.85 7.13
C HIS A 181 9.20 2.06 5.71
N ALA A 182 9.23 1.01 4.88
CA ALA A 182 9.84 1.02 3.55
C ALA A 182 9.56 2.29 2.72
N HIS A 183 8.30 2.51 2.31
CA HIS A 183 7.92 3.66 1.47
C HIS A 183 8.23 5.05 2.10
N PHE A 184 8.02 5.21 3.41
CA PHE A 184 8.27 6.49 4.09
C PHE A 184 9.75 6.76 4.32
N GLY A 185 10.58 5.72 4.47
CA GLY A 185 12.03 5.82 4.53
C GLY A 185 12.63 6.46 3.28
N GLU A 186 12.09 6.15 2.10
CA GLU A 186 12.51 6.73 0.82
C GLU A 186 12.02 8.17 0.62
N VAL A 187 10.77 8.45 1.02
CA VAL A 187 10.12 9.76 0.84
C VAL A 187 10.65 10.83 1.81
N ILE A 188 11.14 10.45 2.99
CA ILE A 188 11.60 11.39 4.03
C ILE A 188 13.06 11.80 3.81
N THR A 189 13.27 13.00 3.25
CA THR A 189 14.60 13.58 3.10
C THR A 189 15.19 14.06 4.44
N ASP A 190 16.51 14.22 4.52
CA ASP A 190 17.17 14.81 5.70
C ASP A 190 16.72 16.25 5.99
N ARG A 191 16.23 16.99 4.99
CA ARG A 191 15.63 18.32 5.19
C ARG A 191 14.28 18.23 5.92
N ASP A 192 13.52 17.18 5.65
CA ASP A 192 12.21 16.93 6.27
C ASP A 192 12.35 16.41 7.70
N ALA A 193 13.39 15.61 7.96
CA ALA A 193 13.67 15.03 9.27
C ALA A 193 13.71 16.09 10.38
N ASP A 194 14.38 17.22 10.18
CA ASP A 194 14.44 18.29 11.19
C ASP A 194 13.07 18.93 11.52
N ALA A 195 12.13 18.96 10.57
CA ALA A 195 10.75 19.38 10.83
C ALA A 195 9.96 18.25 11.52
N LEU A 196 10.12 17.02 11.06
CA LEU A 196 9.47 15.82 11.61
C LEU A 196 9.89 15.48 13.05
N LYS A 197 11.06 15.95 13.53
CA LYS A 197 11.41 15.92 14.98
C LYS A 197 10.37 16.58 15.88
N SER A 198 9.56 17.49 15.35
CA SER A 198 8.48 18.14 16.08
C SER A 198 7.12 17.43 15.97
N LEU A 199 7.01 16.32 15.23
CA LEU A 199 5.80 15.50 15.14
C LEU A 199 5.59 14.74 16.45
N ILE A 200 4.51 15.06 17.17
CA ILE A 200 4.19 14.51 18.50
C ILE A 200 3.04 13.50 18.49
N ASP A 201 2.21 13.49 17.44
CA ASP A 201 1.13 12.53 17.30
C ASP A 201 0.72 12.32 15.84
N ILE A 202 0.33 11.09 15.50
CA ILE A 202 -0.43 10.77 14.30
C ILE A 202 -1.74 10.09 14.73
N ARG A 203 -2.85 10.58 14.20
CA ARG A 203 -4.21 10.09 14.49
C ARG A 203 -4.99 9.87 13.19
N ILE A 204 -6.00 9.01 13.27
CA ILE A 204 -7.03 8.85 12.26
C ILE A 204 -8.38 9.28 12.82
N GLU A 205 -9.19 9.92 12.00
CA GLU A 205 -10.63 10.12 12.22
C GLU A 205 -11.37 9.69 10.95
N TYR A 206 -12.47 8.94 11.08
CA TYR A 206 -13.37 8.70 9.96
C TYR A 206 -14.29 9.89 9.74
N LEU A 207 -14.68 10.14 8.49
CA LEU A 207 -15.64 11.21 8.20
C LEU A 207 -17.02 10.89 8.81
N PRO A 208 -17.73 11.91 9.34
CA PRO A 208 -19.07 11.73 9.88
C PRO A 208 -20.02 11.16 8.83
N SER A 209 -20.93 10.27 9.22
CA SER A 209 -21.94 9.67 8.34
C SER A 209 -23.02 10.68 7.87
N THR A 210 -22.82 11.98 8.12
CA THR A 210 -23.58 13.11 7.56
C THR A 210 -22.95 13.71 6.31
N GLU A 211 -21.67 13.42 6.05
CA GLU A 211 -21.01 13.80 4.79
C GLU A 211 -21.52 12.91 3.64
N PRO A 212 -21.61 13.43 2.41
CA PRO A 212 -22.18 12.68 1.28
C PRO A 212 -21.24 11.56 0.78
N LYS A 213 -19.93 11.69 0.98
CA LYS A 213 -18.93 10.67 0.64
C LYS A 213 -18.29 10.11 1.92
N PRO A 214 -18.16 8.78 2.05
CA PRO A 214 -17.38 8.20 3.14
C PRO A 214 -15.89 8.47 2.92
N GLY A 215 -15.09 8.24 3.95
CA GLY A 215 -13.65 8.51 3.91
C GLY A 215 -13.05 8.61 5.30
N PHE A 216 -11.76 8.93 5.35
CA PHE A 216 -11.01 9.15 6.59
C PHE A 216 -10.04 10.32 6.45
N LYS A 217 -9.59 10.84 7.58
CA LYS A 217 -8.54 11.86 7.66
C LYS A 217 -7.44 11.42 8.61
N LEU A 218 -6.20 11.65 8.19
CA LEU A 218 -4.99 11.53 8.97
C LEU A 218 -4.65 12.91 9.54
N LEU A 219 -4.38 12.98 10.84
CA LEU A 219 -4.03 14.20 11.56
C LEU A 219 -2.62 14.07 12.12
N PHE A 220 -1.70 14.89 11.60
CA PHE A 220 -0.30 14.95 12.02
C PHE A 220 -0.15 16.16 12.94
N LYS A 221 0.01 15.92 14.23
CA LYS A 221 0.09 16.97 15.26
C LYS A 221 1.54 17.32 15.53
N PHE A 222 1.90 18.57 15.31
CA PHE A 222 3.24 19.11 15.53
C PHE A 222 3.30 19.97 16.78
N ALA A 223 4.40 19.87 17.52
CA ALA A 223 4.80 20.88 18.49
C ALA A 223 5.22 22.17 17.76
N PRO A 224 5.23 23.33 18.44
CA PRO A 224 5.77 24.57 17.88
C PRO A 224 7.20 24.38 17.36
N ASN A 225 7.39 24.63 16.06
CA ASN A 225 8.62 24.31 15.32
C ASN A 225 9.12 25.49 14.48
N ASP A 226 10.32 25.39 13.92
CA ASP A 226 10.97 26.47 13.15
C ASP A 226 10.59 26.52 11.66
N TYR A 227 9.70 25.66 11.19
CA TYR A 227 9.42 25.46 9.76
C TYR A 227 8.08 26.04 9.31
N PHE A 228 7.00 25.83 10.06
CA PHE A 228 5.66 26.29 9.72
C PHE A 228 4.84 26.70 10.95
N GLU A 229 3.68 27.32 10.72
CA GLU A 229 2.76 27.79 11.77
C GLU A 229 1.65 26.77 12.13
N ASN A 230 1.43 25.74 11.31
CA ASN A 230 0.39 24.74 11.54
C ASN A 230 0.71 23.87 12.76
N GLU A 231 -0.21 23.80 13.73
CA GLU A 231 -0.16 22.84 14.84
C GLU A 231 -0.62 21.43 14.42
N VAL A 232 -1.49 21.35 13.41
CA VAL A 232 -1.96 20.11 12.81
C VAL A 232 -1.91 20.25 11.28
N LEU A 233 -1.36 19.24 10.62
CA LEU A 233 -1.51 19.02 9.18
C LEU A 233 -2.48 17.87 8.97
N GLU A 234 -3.50 18.08 8.15
CA GLU A 234 -4.52 17.07 7.85
C GLU A 234 -4.39 16.56 6.41
N LYS A 235 -4.60 15.27 6.22
CA LYS A 235 -4.72 14.62 4.91
C LYS A 235 -6.01 13.82 4.90
N THR A 236 -6.97 14.17 4.05
CA THR A 236 -8.28 13.52 3.94
C THR A 236 -8.34 12.72 2.67
N TYR A 237 -8.77 11.46 2.77
CA TYR A 237 -9.08 10.60 1.64
C TYR A 237 -10.59 10.41 1.55
N LEU A 238 -11.15 10.72 0.39
CA LEU A 238 -12.56 10.49 0.10
C LEU A 238 -12.69 9.21 -0.71
N TYR A 239 -13.66 8.37 -0.33
CA TYR A 239 -14.09 7.23 -1.11
C TYR A 239 -15.23 7.62 -2.06
N GLN A 240 -15.45 6.81 -3.09
CA GLN A 240 -16.63 6.88 -3.93
C GLN A 240 -17.90 6.42 -3.17
N GLU A 241 -19.10 6.77 -3.66
CA GLU A 241 -20.36 6.44 -2.98
C GLU A 241 -20.74 4.96 -3.07
N GLU A 242 -20.35 4.34 -4.20
CA GLU A 242 -20.52 2.92 -4.50
C GLU A 242 -19.17 2.19 -4.42
N VAL A 243 -19.19 0.91 -4.04
CA VAL A 243 -18.02 0.04 -4.07
C VAL A 243 -17.58 -0.24 -5.51
N GLY A 244 -16.28 -0.46 -5.69
CA GLY A 244 -15.69 -0.86 -6.96
C GLY A 244 -16.07 -2.27 -7.39
N TYR A 245 -15.53 -2.69 -8.54
CA TYR A 245 -15.78 -4.02 -9.10
C TYR A 245 -15.35 -5.17 -8.17
N SER A 246 -14.28 -4.97 -7.38
CA SER A 246 -13.84 -5.92 -6.33
C SER A 246 -14.83 -6.04 -5.16
N GLY A 247 -15.72 -5.06 -4.99
CA GLY A 247 -16.60 -4.92 -3.84
C GLY A 247 -16.01 -4.08 -2.69
N ASP A 248 -14.83 -3.46 -2.86
CA ASP A 248 -14.19 -2.55 -1.89
C ASP A 248 -14.48 -1.07 -2.16
N PHE A 249 -14.20 -0.20 -1.19
CA PHE A 249 -14.26 1.24 -1.40
C PHE A 249 -13.13 1.67 -2.35
N MET A 250 -13.48 2.32 -3.46
CA MET A 250 -12.50 2.98 -4.34
C MET A 250 -12.27 4.42 -3.88
N TYR A 251 -11.06 4.95 -4.08
CA TYR A 251 -10.77 6.36 -3.83
C TYR A 251 -11.43 7.26 -4.88
N ASP A 252 -11.90 8.41 -4.42
CA ASP A 252 -12.42 9.51 -5.23
C ASP A 252 -11.34 10.56 -5.44
N ARG A 253 -10.74 11.04 -4.34
CA ARG A 253 -9.61 11.99 -4.33
C ARG A 253 -8.99 12.10 -2.94
N ALA A 254 -7.75 12.57 -2.91
CA ALA A 254 -7.09 13.07 -1.72
C ALA A 254 -7.18 14.60 -1.59
N ILE A 255 -7.31 15.09 -0.36
CA ILE A 255 -7.33 16.52 0.01
C ILE A 255 -6.29 16.74 1.10
N GLY A 256 -5.23 17.49 0.79
CA GLY A 256 -4.18 17.87 1.74
C GLY A 256 -4.44 19.20 2.46
N THR A 257 -3.47 19.61 3.29
CA THR A 257 -3.51 20.87 4.05
C THR A 257 -2.45 21.85 3.53
N GLU A 258 -2.84 23.11 3.29
CA GLU A 258 -1.88 24.17 2.99
C GLU A 258 -0.95 24.44 4.18
N ILE A 259 0.35 24.20 3.97
CA ILE A 259 1.39 24.42 4.98
C ILE A 259 1.80 25.89 4.97
N LYS A 260 1.62 26.55 6.11
CA LYS A 260 2.00 27.95 6.35
C LYS A 260 3.48 28.03 6.70
N TRP A 261 4.32 27.84 5.69
CA TRP A 261 5.78 27.90 5.80
C TRP A 261 6.26 29.25 6.31
N LYS A 262 7.24 29.21 7.21
CA LYS A 262 7.99 30.40 7.68
C LYS A 262 8.97 30.88 6.61
N GLU A 263 9.47 32.11 6.77
CA GLU A 263 10.36 32.74 5.79
C GLU A 263 11.60 31.88 5.50
N ASP A 264 11.85 31.60 4.21
CA ASP A 264 12.93 30.73 3.71
C ASP A 264 12.97 29.31 4.32
N LYS A 265 11.83 28.79 4.80
CA LYS A 265 11.70 27.45 5.43
C LYS A 265 10.86 26.43 4.64
N ASP A 266 10.35 26.80 3.47
CA ASP A 266 9.61 25.90 2.59
C ASP A 266 10.49 24.72 2.13
N LEU A 267 10.12 23.51 2.54
CA LEU A 267 10.85 22.28 2.23
C LEU A 267 10.47 21.69 0.87
N THR A 268 9.24 21.94 0.40
CA THR A 268 8.73 21.53 -0.91
C THR A 268 9.41 22.25 -2.08
N LYS A 269 10.23 23.27 -1.79
CA LYS A 269 10.87 24.12 -2.79
C LYS A 269 12.36 24.33 -2.52
N GLU A 270 13.11 24.53 -3.60
CA GLU A 270 14.49 24.99 -3.59
C GLU A 270 14.60 26.35 -4.31
N PHE A 271 15.32 27.30 -3.73
CA PHE A 271 15.40 28.69 -4.21
C PHE A 271 16.75 28.98 -4.90
N GLU A 272 16.78 28.90 -6.23
CA GLU A 272 17.94 29.35 -7.01
C GLU A 272 18.04 30.88 -7.02
N VAL A 273 19.15 31.43 -6.49
CA VAL A 273 19.41 32.88 -6.51
C VAL A 273 20.23 33.28 -7.74
N LYS A 274 19.55 33.74 -8.81
CA LYS A 274 20.22 34.18 -10.05
C LYS A 274 20.45 35.69 -10.06
N LYS A 275 21.70 36.10 -10.36
CA LYS A 275 22.08 37.51 -10.58
C LYS A 275 21.63 37.95 -11.97
N GLN A 276 20.51 38.68 -12.04
CA GLN A 276 20.01 39.25 -13.29
C GLN A 276 20.54 40.68 -13.47
N ARG A 277 21.40 40.89 -14.48
CA ARG A 277 21.86 42.23 -14.89
C ARG A 277 20.95 42.79 -15.98
N ASN A 278 20.33 43.93 -15.73
CA ASN A 278 19.54 44.63 -16.74
C ASN A 278 20.48 45.18 -17.83
N LYS A 279 20.28 44.73 -19.09
CA LYS A 279 21.14 45.07 -20.24
C LYS A 279 21.18 46.58 -20.54
N ASN A 280 20.11 47.32 -20.22
CA ASN A 280 19.98 48.75 -20.55
C ASN A 280 20.43 49.66 -19.39
N THR A 281 20.16 49.29 -18.14
CA THR A 281 20.46 50.14 -16.97
C THR A 281 21.70 49.71 -16.19
N ASN A 282 22.35 48.60 -16.58
CA ASN A 282 23.49 47.97 -15.92
C ASN A 282 23.31 47.61 -14.43
N ARG A 283 22.13 47.85 -13.83
CA ARG A 283 21.79 47.43 -12.48
C ARG A 283 21.65 45.91 -12.42
N THR A 284 22.21 45.32 -11.37
CA THR A 284 22.08 43.89 -11.07
C THR A 284 21.06 43.70 -9.95
N ARG A 285 20.06 42.85 -10.17
CA ARG A 285 19.08 42.39 -9.18
C ARG A 285 19.32 40.91 -8.89
N LEU A 286 19.20 40.52 -7.63
CA LEU A 286 19.09 39.10 -7.26
C LEU A 286 17.63 38.67 -7.46
N VAL A 287 17.42 37.64 -8.26
CA VAL A 287 16.11 37.02 -8.48
C VAL A 287 16.17 35.63 -7.86
N ARG A 288 15.39 35.41 -6.80
CA ARG A 288 15.12 34.07 -6.27
C ARG A 288 14.08 33.41 -7.18
N LYS A 289 14.39 32.26 -7.77
CA LYS A 289 13.42 31.42 -8.48
C LYS A 289 13.25 30.13 -7.68
N ALA A 290 12.04 29.86 -7.22
CA ALA A 290 11.69 28.57 -6.64
C ALA A 290 11.60 27.48 -7.73
N ARG A 291 12.02 26.27 -7.39
CA ARG A 291 11.68 25.02 -8.09
C ARG A 291 11.02 24.07 -7.10
N PRO A 292 10.04 23.25 -7.52
CA PRO A 292 9.60 22.10 -6.72
C PRO A 292 10.78 21.17 -6.41
N THR A 293 10.70 20.48 -5.27
CA THR A 293 11.74 19.55 -4.79
C THR A 293 11.06 18.37 -4.09
N ALA A 294 11.67 17.18 -4.17
CA ALA A 294 11.23 16.03 -3.39
C ALA A 294 11.31 16.36 -1.89
N SER A 295 10.20 16.12 -1.19
CA SER A 295 10.03 16.38 0.24
C SER A 295 8.81 15.60 0.71
N PHE A 296 8.88 14.99 1.89
CA PHE A 296 7.74 14.35 2.54
C PHE A 296 6.51 15.26 2.60
N PHE A 297 6.70 16.57 2.76
CA PHE A 297 5.60 17.53 2.88
C PHE A 297 4.79 17.73 1.60
N ASN A 298 5.24 17.21 0.45
CA ASN A 298 4.43 17.11 -0.76
C ASN A 298 3.20 16.19 -0.56
N PHE A 299 3.22 15.26 0.40
CA PHE A 299 2.08 14.44 0.81
C PHE A 299 0.84 15.26 1.22
N PHE A 300 1.03 16.50 1.70
CA PHE A 300 -0.05 17.44 2.01
C PHE A 300 -0.48 18.32 0.81
N SER A 301 0.02 18.03 -0.38
CA SER A 301 -0.37 18.63 -1.66
C SER A 301 -0.56 17.52 -2.70
N PRO A 302 -1.53 16.61 -2.47
CA PRO A 302 -1.67 15.40 -3.26
C PRO A 302 -2.00 15.72 -4.73
N PRO A 303 -1.61 14.82 -5.66
CA PRO A 303 -2.09 14.89 -7.04
C PRO A 303 -3.62 14.90 -7.08
N GLN A 304 -4.18 15.52 -8.12
CA GLN A 304 -5.63 15.56 -8.33
C GLN A 304 -5.97 14.58 -9.44
N PRO A 305 -7.06 13.81 -9.31
CA PRO A 305 -7.53 12.97 -10.41
C PRO A 305 -7.84 13.85 -11.63
N PRO A 306 -7.52 13.39 -12.84
CA PRO A 306 -7.86 14.09 -14.07
C PRO A 306 -9.39 14.21 -14.18
N SER A 307 -9.88 15.34 -14.70
CA SER A 307 -11.32 15.48 -14.96
C SER A 307 -11.71 14.70 -16.21
N ASP A 308 -12.94 14.16 -16.24
CA ASP A 308 -13.50 13.50 -17.42
C ASP A 308 -13.33 14.35 -18.70
N GLU A 309 -13.50 15.68 -18.59
CA GLU A 309 -13.27 16.62 -19.69
C GLU A 309 -11.81 16.68 -20.17
N ALA A 310 -10.82 16.54 -19.29
CA ALA A 310 -9.40 16.52 -19.65
C ALA A 310 -8.99 15.21 -20.34
N ILE A 311 -9.58 14.08 -19.90
CA ILE A 311 -9.41 12.76 -20.52
C ILE A 311 -10.07 12.75 -21.91
N GLU A 312 -11.35 13.16 -22.01
CA GLU A 312 -12.09 13.18 -23.28
C GLU A 312 -11.51 14.15 -24.33
N SER A 313 -10.90 15.25 -23.88
CA SER A 313 -10.27 16.23 -24.78
C SER A 313 -8.85 15.86 -25.21
N GLY A 314 -8.20 14.91 -24.52
CA GLY A 314 -6.78 14.60 -24.72
C GLY A 314 -5.88 15.78 -24.35
N GLU A 315 -6.22 16.52 -23.29
CA GLU A 315 -5.36 17.59 -22.76
C GLU A 315 -4.10 17.05 -22.07
N LEU A 316 -4.16 15.82 -21.56
CA LEU A 316 -3.03 14.99 -21.16
C LEU A 316 -2.79 13.93 -22.24
N ASP A 317 -1.53 13.61 -22.52
CA ASP A 317 -1.20 12.43 -23.32
C ASP A 317 -1.20 11.15 -22.46
N GLU A 318 -1.02 9.99 -23.10
CA GLU A 318 -1.10 8.67 -22.46
C GLU A 318 0.00 8.51 -21.39
N ASP A 319 1.22 8.97 -21.70
CA ASP A 319 2.37 8.99 -20.79
C ASP A 319 2.12 9.91 -19.57
N GLU A 320 1.60 11.14 -19.78
CA GLU A 320 1.23 12.08 -18.70
C GLU A 320 0.09 11.57 -17.82
N LEU A 321 -0.82 10.75 -18.36
CA LEU A 321 -1.93 10.15 -17.63
C LEU A 321 -1.47 8.98 -16.75
N GLU A 322 -0.65 8.07 -17.30
CA GLU A 322 -0.01 6.97 -16.57
C GLU A 322 0.86 7.52 -15.43
N GLU A 323 1.70 8.52 -15.71
CA GLU A 323 2.49 9.24 -14.70
C GLU A 323 1.63 9.89 -13.60
N LEU A 324 0.38 10.26 -13.87
CA LEU A 324 -0.51 10.84 -12.86
C LEU A 324 -1.22 9.77 -12.02
N GLU A 325 -1.60 8.66 -12.65
CA GLU A 325 -2.21 7.49 -11.99
C GLU A 325 -1.24 6.85 -11.00
N GLU A 326 0.02 6.58 -11.39
CA GLU A 326 1.08 6.09 -10.49
C GLU A 326 1.23 6.99 -9.24
N LYS A 327 1.24 8.32 -9.43
CA LYS A 327 1.39 9.28 -8.33
C LYS A 327 0.17 9.31 -7.41
N LEU A 328 -1.03 9.03 -7.93
CA LEU A 328 -2.26 8.90 -7.13
C LEU A 328 -2.26 7.59 -6.34
N GLU A 329 -1.89 6.48 -6.97
CA GLU A 329 -1.79 5.16 -6.34
C GLU A 329 -0.79 5.19 -5.16
N ILE A 330 0.42 5.73 -5.36
CA ILE A 330 1.41 5.90 -4.29
C ILE A 330 0.85 6.79 -3.16
N ASP A 331 0.14 7.88 -3.46
CA ASP A 331 -0.46 8.74 -2.42
C ASP A 331 -1.56 8.04 -1.62
N TYR A 332 -2.33 7.14 -2.25
CA TYR A 332 -3.33 6.30 -1.58
C TYR A 332 -2.68 5.19 -0.75
N GLN A 333 -1.66 4.50 -1.28
CA GLN A 333 -0.94 3.46 -0.56
C GLN A 333 -0.26 4.00 0.70
N LEU A 334 0.41 5.16 0.61
CA LEU A 334 0.96 5.86 1.78
C LEU A 334 -0.14 6.24 2.80
N GLY A 335 -1.37 6.51 2.33
CA GLY A 335 -2.52 6.77 3.18
C GLY A 335 -2.98 5.55 3.98
N GLU A 336 -3.08 4.40 3.32
CA GLU A 336 -3.44 3.11 3.94
C GLU A 336 -2.34 2.58 4.85
N ASP A 337 -1.07 2.66 4.44
CA ASP A 337 0.09 2.28 5.25
C ASP A 337 0.08 3.02 6.60
N ILE A 338 -0.24 4.32 6.62
CA ILE A 338 -0.41 5.06 7.88
C ILE A 338 -1.62 4.58 8.68
N LYS A 339 -2.77 4.36 8.02
CA LYS A 339 -4.05 4.01 8.65
C LYS A 339 -4.05 2.61 9.26
N GLU A 340 -3.62 1.59 8.51
CA GLU A 340 -3.70 0.18 8.88
C GLU A 340 -2.43 -0.33 9.57
N LYS A 341 -1.24 0.16 9.18
CA LYS A 341 0.03 -0.33 9.72
C LYS A 341 0.62 0.61 10.77
N ILE A 342 0.98 1.84 10.41
CA ILE A 342 1.81 2.72 11.27
C ILE A 342 1.02 3.23 12.47
N ILE A 343 -0.23 3.69 12.34
CA ILE A 343 -1.01 4.15 13.49
C ILE A 343 -1.28 3.01 14.49
N PRO A 344 -1.71 1.80 14.08
CA PRO A 344 -1.92 0.69 15.02
C PRO A 344 -0.63 0.12 15.61
N ARG A 345 0.45 0.02 14.81
CA ARG A 345 1.73 -0.65 15.17
C ARG A 345 2.93 0.29 15.36
N ALA A 346 2.69 1.58 15.65
CA ALA A 346 3.75 2.60 15.76
C ALA A 346 4.96 2.23 16.64
N ILE A 347 4.77 1.40 17.68
CA ILE A 347 5.88 0.94 18.52
C ILE A 347 6.76 -0.10 17.82
N ASP A 348 6.16 -0.99 17.02
CA ASP A 348 6.88 -2.03 16.28
C ASP A 348 7.70 -1.40 15.13
N TYR A 349 7.19 -0.32 14.51
CA TYR A 349 7.97 0.53 13.60
C TYR A 349 9.07 1.31 14.31
N PHE A 350 8.83 1.82 15.52
CA PHE A 350 9.86 2.52 16.28
C PHE A 350 11.01 1.60 16.71
N THR A 351 10.74 0.33 17.03
CA THR A 351 11.77 -0.65 17.43
C THR A 351 12.43 -1.37 16.26
N GLY A 352 11.89 -1.26 15.04
CA GLY A 352 12.34 -2.01 13.87
C GLY A 352 11.67 -3.38 13.71
N LYS A 353 10.89 -3.85 14.69
CA LYS A 353 10.21 -5.15 14.66
C LYS A 353 9.20 -5.27 13.50
N ALA A 354 8.61 -4.15 13.06
CA ALA A 354 7.68 -4.17 11.93
C ALA A 354 8.31 -4.73 10.64
N LEU A 355 9.63 -4.57 10.43
CA LEU A 355 10.34 -5.08 9.25
C LEU A 355 10.27 -6.61 9.13
N GLU A 356 10.23 -7.33 10.26
CA GLU A 356 10.01 -8.79 10.32
C GLU A 356 8.61 -9.23 9.80
N TYR A 357 7.77 -8.28 9.37
CA TYR A 357 6.47 -8.52 8.76
C TYR A 357 6.25 -7.73 7.46
N GLU A 358 7.19 -6.87 7.05
CA GLU A 358 7.16 -6.18 5.75
C GLU A 358 8.00 -6.95 4.70
N ASP A 359 9.13 -7.56 5.11
CA ASP A 359 10.03 -8.28 4.20
C ASP A 359 9.55 -9.71 3.83
N PHE A 360 8.39 -10.16 4.32
CA PHE A 360 7.89 -11.54 4.11
C PHE A 360 6.95 -11.72 2.91
N ASP A 361 6.58 -10.64 2.21
CA ASP A 361 5.71 -10.71 1.02
C ASP A 361 6.49 -10.89 -0.31
N ASP A 362 7.83 -10.78 -0.32
CA ASP A 362 8.67 -10.84 -1.53
C ASP A 362 9.40 -12.20 -1.76
N ASP A 363 9.50 -13.08 -0.77
CA ASP A 363 10.35 -14.30 -0.80
C ASP A 363 9.57 -15.64 -0.93
N ASP A 364 8.23 -15.62 -1.03
CA ASP A 364 7.37 -16.82 -1.08
C ASP A 364 6.94 -17.23 -2.52
N ASP A 365 7.47 -16.56 -3.56
CA ASP A 365 7.16 -16.80 -4.99
C ASP A 365 8.22 -17.64 -5.76
N ASP A 366 9.31 -18.06 -5.10
CA ASP A 366 10.45 -18.75 -5.76
C ASP A 366 10.61 -20.23 -5.34
N PHE A 367 9.49 -20.95 -5.17
CA PHE A 367 9.47 -22.38 -4.80
C PHE A 367 8.51 -23.26 -5.60
N GLU A 368 8.72 -23.34 -6.92
CA GLU A 368 8.46 -24.58 -7.67
C GLU A 368 9.42 -24.71 -8.88
N ASP A 369 10.70 -24.93 -8.56
CA ASP A 369 11.73 -25.43 -9.48
C ASP A 369 11.37 -26.87 -9.88
N ILE A 370 10.45 -27.03 -10.84
CA ILE A 370 10.10 -28.32 -11.45
C ILE A 370 11.20 -28.68 -12.45
N ASP A 371 12.30 -29.15 -11.89
CA ASP A 371 13.41 -29.81 -12.57
C ASP A 371 12.97 -31.25 -12.93
N ASP A 372 12.01 -31.38 -13.87
CA ASP A 372 11.70 -32.66 -14.53
C ASP A 372 12.65 -32.83 -15.74
N GLU A 373 13.84 -33.37 -15.44
CA GLU A 373 14.68 -34.06 -16.41
C GLU A 373 13.90 -35.26 -16.99
N ASP A 374 13.35 -35.15 -18.21
CA ASP A 374 13.09 -36.33 -19.05
C ASP A 374 13.76 -36.14 -20.42
N ASP A 375 14.90 -36.82 -20.51
CA ASP A 375 15.74 -37.03 -21.69
C ASP A 375 15.09 -38.13 -22.54
N ASP A 376 14.63 -37.79 -23.75
CA ASP A 376 14.26 -38.81 -24.75
C ASP A 376 14.85 -38.42 -26.12
N GLU A 377 15.80 -39.23 -26.56
CA GLU A 377 16.52 -39.14 -27.81
C GLU A 377 15.58 -39.37 -29.01
N ASP A 378 15.64 -38.54 -30.05
CA ASP A 378 15.29 -38.97 -31.40
C ASP A 378 16.24 -38.35 -32.44
N GLU A 379 17.35 -39.07 -32.64
CA GLU A 379 18.38 -38.82 -33.65
C GLU A 379 17.84 -39.08 -35.06
N PHE A 380 17.62 -38.01 -35.83
CA PHE A 380 17.48 -38.12 -37.29
C PHE A 380 18.39 -37.12 -38.00
N GLU A 381 19.61 -37.57 -38.30
CA GLU A 381 20.32 -37.11 -39.48
C GLU A 381 19.47 -37.42 -40.72
N ASP A 382 19.25 -36.44 -41.60
CA ASP A 382 19.28 -36.73 -43.02
C ASP A 382 19.93 -35.57 -43.78
N ASP A 383 20.92 -35.95 -44.58
CA ASP A 383 21.77 -35.11 -45.41
C ASP A 383 21.01 -34.71 -46.69
N ASP A 384 21.16 -33.48 -47.18
CA ASP A 384 21.81 -33.21 -48.47
C ASP A 384 21.62 -31.78 -49.04
N SER A 385 22.62 -31.38 -49.83
CA SER A 385 22.54 -30.45 -50.97
C SER A 385 22.38 -28.93 -50.75
N ASP A 386 23.50 -28.29 -50.41
CA ASP A 386 24.19 -27.27 -51.23
C ASP A 386 23.38 -26.16 -51.97
N SER A 387 23.78 -24.92 -51.71
CA SER A 387 24.42 -24.08 -52.76
C SER A 387 25.15 -22.85 -52.19
N ASP A 388 26.48 -22.87 -52.32
CA ASP A 388 27.45 -21.77 -52.35
C ASP A 388 26.95 -20.30 -52.41
N GLY A 389 27.62 -19.40 -51.67
CA GLY A 389 27.32 -17.96 -51.71
C GLY A 389 28.35 -16.93 -51.21
N ASP A 390 29.53 -17.34 -50.74
CA ASP A 390 30.75 -16.53 -50.52
C ASP A 390 30.70 -15.24 -49.65
N ILE A 391 31.37 -15.29 -48.50
CA ILE A 391 31.66 -14.17 -47.57
C ILE A 391 33.00 -13.54 -48.01
N PRO A 392 33.13 -12.21 -48.22
CA PRO A 392 33.69 -11.42 -47.11
C PRO A 392 33.29 -9.94 -46.97
N ALA A 393 33.19 -9.55 -45.71
CA ALA A 393 33.06 -8.18 -45.23
C ALA A 393 34.16 -7.22 -45.74
N ARG A 394 33.81 -5.94 -45.95
CA ARG A 394 34.79 -4.86 -46.02
C ARG A 394 34.49 -3.68 -45.11
N ARG A 395 35.57 -3.23 -44.47
CA ARG A 395 35.66 -2.22 -43.42
C ARG A 395 35.40 -0.80 -43.93
N ARG A 396 34.89 0.04 -43.01
CA ARG A 396 35.18 1.47 -42.79
C ARG A 396 36.04 2.21 -43.85
N ALA A 397 35.50 3.28 -44.43
CA ALA A 397 36.00 4.66 -44.27
C ALA A 397 35.18 5.69 -45.09
N PRO A 398 34.97 6.94 -44.61
CA PRO A 398 34.32 8.00 -45.38
C PRO A 398 35.32 8.83 -46.22
N PRO A 399 34.91 9.43 -47.35
CA PRO A 399 35.74 10.36 -48.11
C PRO A 399 35.64 11.82 -47.63
N LYS A 400 36.79 12.49 -47.61
CA LYS A 400 37.02 13.96 -47.57
C LYS A 400 35.97 14.76 -48.35
N GLY A 401 35.57 15.99 -47.99
CA GLY A 401 36.24 17.03 -47.22
C GLY A 401 36.23 18.40 -47.97
N ARG A 402 36.18 19.51 -47.23
CA ARG A 402 36.41 20.93 -47.63
C ARG A 402 36.03 21.80 -46.41
N GLY A 403 36.73 22.86 -45.99
CA GLY A 403 38.08 23.38 -46.26
C GLY A 403 38.53 24.18 -45.02
N ALA A 404 39.79 24.17 -44.62
CA ALA A 404 40.84 25.13 -45.05
C ALA A 404 40.78 26.50 -44.33
N GLY A 405 41.77 26.73 -43.44
CA GLY A 405 41.96 27.92 -42.58
C GLY A 405 42.40 27.47 -41.17
N ALA A 406 43.67 27.29 -40.80
CA ALA A 406 44.82 28.21 -40.83
C ALA A 406 44.45 29.58 -40.20
N ASN A 407 45.04 30.12 -39.12
CA ASN A 407 46.24 29.83 -38.29
C ASN A 407 46.03 30.52 -36.89
N GLN A 408 46.80 30.38 -35.78
CA GLN A 408 48.07 29.67 -35.45
C GLN A 408 48.24 29.51 -33.91
N ASN A 409 49.27 28.77 -33.48
CA ASN A 409 50.00 28.81 -32.20
C ASN A 409 49.30 28.63 -30.83
N VAL A 410 49.63 27.48 -30.22
CA VAL A 410 49.98 27.25 -28.80
C VAL A 410 50.74 28.39 -28.09
N ASN A 411 50.44 28.64 -26.80
CA ASN A 411 51.20 28.09 -25.65
C ASN A 411 50.45 28.32 -24.32
N PRO A 412 50.56 27.42 -23.30
CA PRO A 412 50.01 27.63 -21.96
C PRO A 412 51.01 28.25 -20.97
N GLU A 413 50.54 28.49 -19.73
CA GLU A 413 51.28 28.89 -18.50
C GLU A 413 51.92 30.30 -18.44
N GLU A 414 51.41 31.18 -17.56
CA GLU A 414 52.04 31.54 -16.26
C GLU A 414 51.35 32.74 -15.55
N CYS A 415 51.65 32.89 -14.24
CA CYS A 415 51.38 34.01 -13.31
C CYS A 415 49.91 34.40 -13.01
N LYS A 416 49.39 34.18 -11.78
CA LYS A 416 49.71 34.78 -10.46
C LYS A 416 49.11 36.18 -10.21
N GLN A 417 48.28 36.24 -9.16
CA GLN A 417 48.13 37.30 -8.16
C GLN A 417 47.98 38.76 -8.65
N GLN A 418 46.74 39.26 -8.65
CA GLN A 418 46.24 40.19 -7.62
C GLN A 418 44.71 40.32 -7.66
#